data_AF-F5BQK0-F1
#
_entry.id   AF-F5BQK0-F1
#
_cell.length_a   1.000
_cell.length_b   1.000
_cell.length_c   1.000
_cell.angle_alpha   90.00
_cell.angle_beta   90.00
_cell.angle_gamma   90.00
#
_symmetry.space_group_name_H-M   'P 1'
#
loop_
_entity.id
_entity.type
_entity.pdbx_description
1 polymer ?
#
loop_
_entity_poly.entity_id
_entity_poly.type
_entity_poly.pdbx_seq_one_letter_code
_entity_poly.pdbx_strand_id
1 'polypeptide(L)'
;MVQLFRIDNGEKVYLYQNFKDFNKVFLQKNIEKINQYTEINHLEVRIVERVARRASKLRFSYKIDKESEGLDIRIPYGFRG
;
A
#
# COMPACT_ATOMS: atom_id res chain seq x y z
N MET A 1 5.42 11.28 -0.80
CA MET A 1 4.82 10.33 0.16
C MET A 1 4.52 11.09 1.45
N VAL A 2 3.44 10.81 2.18
CA VAL A 2 3.24 11.43 3.51
C VAL A 2 3.91 10.57 4.57
N GLN A 3 4.47 11.19 5.60
CA GLN A 3 5.22 10.51 6.67
C GLN A 3 4.27 9.96 7.74
N LEU A 4 4.61 8.82 8.34
CA LEU A 4 3.82 8.17 9.42
C LEU A 4 4.16 8.74 10.80
N PHE A 5 5.42 9.10 10.97
CA PHE A 5 5.99 9.59 12.22
C PHE A 5 7.09 10.61 11.91
N ARG A 6 7.48 11.36 12.94
CA ARG A 6 8.70 12.16 12.96
C ARG A 6 9.57 11.76 14.14
N ILE A 7 10.84 12.14 14.11
CA ILE A 7 11.73 12.03 15.26
C ILE A 7 11.76 13.39 15.98
N ASP A 8 11.49 13.38 17.28
CA ASP A 8 11.48 14.55 18.15
C ASP A 8 12.29 14.19 19.40
N ASN A 9 13.40 14.89 19.65
CA ASN A 9 14.34 14.57 20.74
C ASN A 9 14.81 13.10 20.80
N GLY A 10 14.96 12.46 19.64
CA GLY A 10 15.35 11.04 19.54
C GLY A 10 14.20 10.05 19.69
N GLU A 11 12.99 10.52 20.00
CA GLU A 11 11.80 9.69 20.15
C GLU A 11 10.90 9.72 18.91
N LYS A 12 10.20 8.60 18.67
CA LYS A 12 9.28 8.43 17.55
C LYS A 12 7.91 9.01 17.92
N VAL A 13 7.54 10.13 17.30
CA VAL A 13 6.22 10.75 17.48
C VAL A 13 5.33 10.44 16.27
N TYR A 14 4.26 9.67 16.49
CA TYR A 14 3.28 9.32 15.46
C TYR A 14 2.37 10.52 15.12
N LEU A 15 2.22 10.81 13.84
CA LEU A 15 1.55 12.03 13.36
C LEU A 15 0.00 11.93 13.34
N TYR A 16 -0.54 10.70 13.31
CA TYR A 16 -1.98 10.46 13.18
C TYR A 16 -2.47 9.49 14.26
N GLN A 17 -2.79 10.02 15.44
CA GLN A 17 -3.21 9.19 16.58
C GLN A 17 -4.65 8.64 16.44
N ASN A 18 -5.51 9.34 15.70
CA ASN A 18 -6.87 8.88 15.41
C ASN A 18 -6.90 8.08 14.11
N PHE A 19 -7.51 6.89 14.14
CA PHE A 19 -7.69 6.05 12.96
C PHE A 19 -8.39 6.78 11.80
N LYS A 20 -9.37 7.66 12.07
CA LYS A 20 -10.08 8.39 11.02
C LYS A 20 -9.14 9.28 10.20
N ASP A 21 -8.26 10.01 10.90
CA ASP A 21 -7.28 10.89 10.26
C ASP A 21 -6.16 10.09 9.62
N PHE A 22 -5.69 9.04 10.30
CA PHE A 22 -4.73 8.09 9.75
C PHE A 22 -5.23 7.48 8.44
N ASN A 23 -6.49 7.05 8.39
CA ASN A 23 -7.08 6.47 7.19
C ASN A 23 -7.18 7.48 6.04
N LYS A 24 -7.72 8.67 6.32
CA LYS A 24 -7.98 9.70 5.29
C LYS A 24 -6.71 10.35 4.77
N VAL A 25 -5.80 10.75 5.68
CA VAL A 25 -4.64 11.58 5.33
C VAL A 25 -3.44 10.71 4.95
N PHE A 26 -3.27 9.55 5.58
CA PHE A 26 -2.11 8.69 5.36
C PHE A 26 -2.42 7.48 4.50
N LEU A 27 -3.34 6.59 4.91
CA LEU A 27 -3.57 5.34 4.20
C LEU A 27 -4.06 5.57 2.78
N GLN A 28 -5.18 6.28 2.60
CA GLN A 28 -5.78 6.50 1.27
C GLN A 28 -4.80 7.15 0.29
N LYS A 29 -4.11 8.22 0.71
CA LYS A 29 -3.13 8.92 -0.14
C LYS A 29 -1.93 8.05 -0.53
N ASN A 30 -1.47 7.16 0.36
CA ASN A 30 -0.36 6.27 0.03
C ASN A 30 -0.83 5.08 -0.80
N ILE A 31 -2.03 4.56 -0.56
CA ILE A 31 -2.64 3.49 -1.38
C ILE A 31 -2.82 3.98 -2.82
N GLU A 32 -3.35 5.18 -3.01
CA GLU A 32 -3.48 5.81 -4.34
C GLU A 32 -2.13 5.89 -5.05
N LYS A 33 -1.07 6.31 -4.34
CA LYS A 33 0.28 6.38 -4.90
C LYS A 33 0.87 5.01 -5.22
N ILE A 34 0.69 4.01 -4.34
CA ILE A 34 1.17 2.66 -4.59
C ILE A 34 0.49 2.11 -5.86
N ASN A 35 -0.85 2.21 -5.94
CA ASN A 35 -1.60 1.80 -7.12
C ASN A 35 -1.19 2.55 -8.41
N GLN A 36 -0.70 3.79 -8.29
CA GLN A 36 -0.28 4.60 -9.45
C GLN A 36 1.15 4.30 -9.92
N TYR A 37 2.06 3.98 -8.99
CA TYR A 37 3.50 3.95 -9.27
C TYR A 37 4.13 2.56 -9.17
N THR A 38 3.36 1.52 -8.85
CA THR A 38 3.85 0.14 -8.79
C THR A 38 2.85 -0.82 -9.45
N GLU A 39 3.29 -2.04 -9.76
CA GLU A 39 2.42 -3.13 -10.24
C GLU A 39 1.50 -3.73 -9.16
N ILE A 40 1.51 -3.17 -7.95
CA ILE A 40 0.56 -3.54 -6.90
C ILE A 40 -0.77 -2.87 -7.21
N ASN A 41 -1.81 -3.67 -7.37
CA ASN A 41 -3.16 -3.19 -7.61
C ASN A 41 -4.16 -3.83 -6.63
N HIS A 42 -5.39 -3.33 -6.65
CA HIS A 42 -6.44 -3.74 -5.72
C HIS A 42 -5.99 -3.73 -4.24
N LEU A 43 -5.11 -2.79 -3.87
CA LEU A 43 -4.66 -2.64 -2.49
C LEU A 43 -5.82 -2.15 -1.61
N GLU A 44 -6.33 -3.03 -0.76
CA GLU A 44 -7.41 -2.79 0.18
C GLU A 44 -6.91 -2.87 1.63
N VAL A 45 -7.54 -2.10 2.50
CA VAL A 45 -7.28 -2.12 3.95
C VAL A 45 -8.59 -2.29 4.71
N ARG A 46 -8.62 -3.24 5.64
CA ARG A 46 -9.79 -3.50 6.50
C ARG A 46 -9.38 -3.58 7.96
N ILE A 47 -10.22 -3.08 8.86
CA ILE A 47 -10.06 -3.28 10.30
C ILE A 47 -10.46 -4.73 10.62
N VAL A 48 -9.55 -5.50 11.21
CA VAL A 48 -9.82 -6.89 11.63
C VAL A 48 -9.94 -7.04 13.14
N GLU A 49 -9.50 -6.04 13.91
CA GLU A 49 -9.64 -6.04 15.36
C GLU A 49 -9.87 -4.63 15.88
N ARG A 50 -10.72 -4.53 16.92
CA ARG A 50 -10.96 -3.32 17.68
C ARG A 50 -10.78 -3.59 19.17
N VAL A 51 -10.10 -2.69 19.86
CA VAL A 51 -9.94 -2.69 21.33
C VAL A 51 -10.51 -1.38 21.85
N ALA A 52 -11.41 -1.45 22.85
CA ALA A 52 -12.09 -0.27 23.41
C ALA A 52 -12.69 0.67 22.32
N ARG A 53 -13.35 0.07 21.31
CA ARG A 53 -13.94 0.75 20.14
C ARG A 53 -12.94 1.41 19.18
N ARG A 54 -11.63 1.35 19.45
CA ARG A 54 -10.55 1.86 18.59
C ARG A 54 -10.00 0.73 17.72
N ALA A 55 -9.65 1.03 16.46
CA ALA A 55 -9.02 0.04 15.58
C ALA A 55 -7.63 -0.32 16.13
N SER A 56 -7.34 -1.61 16.29
CA SER A 56 -6.05 -2.12 16.81
C SER A 56 -5.26 -2.88 15.75
N LYS A 57 -5.95 -3.62 14.86
CA LYS A 57 -5.30 -4.38 13.78
C LYS A 57 -5.96 -4.12 12.43
N LEU A 58 -5.12 -3.97 11.42
CA LEU A 58 -5.51 -3.78 10.03
C LEU A 58 -5.01 -4.96 9.22
N ARG A 59 -5.84 -5.43 8.29
CA ARG A 59 -5.48 -6.37 7.25
C ARG A 59 -5.34 -5.63 5.93
N PHE A 60 -4.17 -5.76 5.34
CA PHE A 60 -3.89 -5.31 3.99
C PHE A 60 -4.09 -6.49 3.04
N SER A 61 -4.67 -6.25 1.89
CA SER A 61 -4.83 -7.24 0.83
C SER A 61 -4.53 -6.58 -0.49
N TYR A 62 -3.82 -7.26 -1.36
CA TYR A 62 -3.37 -6.70 -2.63
C TYR A 62 -3.27 -7.81 -3.67
N LYS A 63 -3.21 -7.40 -4.93
CA LYS A 63 -2.84 -8.24 -6.06
C LYS A 63 -1.63 -7.61 -6.73
N ILE A 64 -0.87 -8.43 -7.44
CA ILE A 64 0.21 -7.98 -8.30
C ILE A 64 -0.13 -8.55 -9.66
N ASP A 65 -0.49 -7.68 -10.60
CA ASP A 65 -0.54 -8.10 -11.99
C ASP A 65 0.91 -8.25 -12.43
N LYS A 66 1.36 -9.49 -12.60
CA LYS A 66 2.52 -9.72 -13.43
C LYS A 66 2.07 -9.31 -14.84
N GLU A 67 2.57 -8.17 -15.35
CA GLU A 67 2.67 -8.05 -16.79
C GLU A 67 3.36 -9.33 -17.27
N SER A 68 2.70 -10.03 -18.20
CA SER A 68 3.11 -11.33 -18.67
C SER A 68 4.62 -11.35 -18.94
N GLU A 69 5.30 -12.39 -18.48
CA GLU A 69 6.54 -12.90 -19.09
C GLU A 69 6.22 -13.38 -20.53
N GLY A 70 5.72 -12.48 -21.38
CA GLY A 70 5.07 -12.78 -22.65
C GLY A 70 5.60 -11.96 -23.82
N LEU A 71 6.63 -11.13 -23.60
CA LEU A 71 7.46 -10.60 -24.67
C LEU A 71 8.92 -10.66 -24.22
N ASP A 72 9.47 -11.87 -24.18
CA ASP A 72 10.92 -12.00 -24.34
C ASP A 72 11.25 -11.55 -25.78
N ILE A 73 11.63 -10.28 -25.92
CA ILE A 73 12.06 -9.67 -27.18
C ILE A 73 13.33 -10.34 -27.75
N ARG A 74 13.93 -11.29 -27.03
CA ARG A 74 15.02 -12.14 -27.54
C ARG A 74 14.53 -13.26 -28.46
N ILE A 75 13.23 -13.58 -28.47
CA ILE A 75 12.69 -14.62 -29.35
C ILE A 75 12.23 -13.97 -30.66
N PRO A 76 12.89 -14.27 -31.80
CA PRO A 76 12.55 -13.68 -33.08
C PRO A 76 11.11 -14.01 -33.49
N TYR A 77 10.50 -13.08 -34.22
CA TYR A 77 9.07 -13.09 -34.57
C TYR A 77 8.59 -14.39 -35.25
N GLY A 78 9.48 -15.13 -35.92
CA GLY A 78 9.18 -16.39 -36.61
C GLY A 78 9.19 -17.66 -35.76
N PHE A 79 9.46 -17.57 -34.46
CA PHE A 79 9.47 -18.71 -33.52
C PHE A 79 8.33 -18.66 -32.49
N ARG A 80 7.35 -17.77 -32.70
CA ARG A 80 6.12 -17.74 -31.90
C ARG A 80 5.11 -18.64 -32.60
N GLY A 81 4.74 -19.73 -31.93
CA GLY A 81 3.82 -20.76 -32.43
C GLY A 81 2.39 -20.26 -32.62
#